data_AF-A0A9P3J8G8-F1
#
_entry.id   AF-A0A9P3J8G8-F1
#
_cell.length_a   1.000
_cell.length_b   1.000
_cell.length_c   1.000
_cell.angle_alpha   90.00
_cell.angle_beta   90.00
_cell.angle_gamma   90.00
#
_symmetry.space_group_name_H-M   'P 1'
#
loop_
_entity.id
_entity.type
_entity.pdbx_description
1 polymer ?
#
loop_
_entity_poly.entity_id
_entity_poly.type
_entity_poly.pdbx_seq_one_letter_code
_entity_poly.pdbx_strand_id
1 'polypeptide(L)'
;MLGGLGGLLRSVSCMGGLEVEDSAGVCYRAFPLLYAYVTDHPESCKVTCTMACNSFRPCSICLAEKPRLAEVEDPIVLRTVRDQGRLYKQMESATTKKKLSALRTTYSTHFVKSLLWDWEFAKTIWGNTYLAVTPDIMHIIEQGFWLHAMKCLVKKLTPSERKILLERYKLLKAITPASLLRLPQAWVYFTTTANFSASEHRAMMQVLPLIIDLPERVHIRRAIVRIADWYKEFIRAEYHTDASLIRMETATVVMVKALVKAFPNQKSKWHIVKIHLLVHLPATIRARGLPQEYSSNTYEHSHKTTVKRPARGTNWKNVGDRIVKKHVQHAVVRQLSREVGGDKTYETAMKEACTVGRRVLTKTHKRMVVGDSTDPMWRSYVAVLGKPAMDQMASHLKLAGVKTQVLQVHTALAIPPHDRMEWTAKGQFVKASPSQRNFSDVAINPAGKGANWYGRCLVLFHYDKDGATKQAAYIEYYTEDRQVCHVTGCRRLLPTRGVDNYAIMDADCILSLVHVVPCCKDPDVRLLNRFVW
;
A
#
# COMPACT_ATOMS: atom_id res chain seq x y z
N MET A 1 17.31 -0.04 0.07
CA MET A 1 16.54 -1.21 -0.39
C MET A 1 17.41 -2.35 -0.94
N LEU A 2 18.59 -2.09 -1.53
CA LEU A 2 19.47 -3.14 -2.07
C LEU A 2 20.36 -3.88 -1.04
N GLY A 3 20.33 -3.52 0.25
CA GLY A 3 21.22 -4.10 1.27
C GLY A 3 20.93 -5.56 1.60
N GLY A 4 19.65 -5.94 1.76
CA GLY A 4 19.26 -7.31 2.11
C GLY A 4 19.40 -8.29 0.95
N LEU A 5 18.88 -7.94 -0.22
CA LEU A 5 19.03 -8.77 -1.43
C LEU A 5 20.50 -8.86 -1.87
N GLY A 6 21.25 -7.75 -1.80
CA GLY A 6 22.67 -7.75 -2.11
C GLY A 6 23.51 -8.58 -1.12
N GLY A 7 23.10 -8.64 0.16
CA GLY A 7 23.68 -9.56 1.16
C GLY A 7 23.42 -11.02 0.81
N LEU A 8 22.15 -11.36 0.57
CA LEU A 8 21.74 -12.71 0.14
C LEU A 8 22.47 -13.14 -1.14
N LEU A 9 22.45 -12.30 -2.18
CA LEU A 9 23.09 -12.57 -3.45
C LEU A 9 24.61 -12.67 -3.34
N ARG A 10 25.26 -11.90 -2.46
CA ARG A 10 26.69 -12.06 -2.18
C ARG A 10 26.98 -13.41 -1.55
N SER A 11 26.27 -13.77 -0.47
CA SER A 11 26.39 -15.09 0.16
C SER A 11 26.17 -16.22 -0.83
N VAL A 12 25.23 -16.04 -1.75
CA VAL A 12 24.87 -17.01 -2.80
C VAL A 12 25.87 -17.03 -3.96
N SER A 13 26.46 -15.90 -4.33
CA SER A 13 27.47 -15.79 -5.39
C SER A 13 28.82 -16.42 -5.03
N CYS A 14 29.10 -16.58 -3.74
CA CYS A 14 30.29 -17.30 -3.26
C CYS A 14 30.13 -18.83 -3.37
N MET A 15 28.91 -19.32 -3.57
CA MET A 15 28.61 -20.75 -3.60
C MET A 15 28.76 -21.24 -5.04
N GLY A 16 29.83 -21.98 -5.34
CA GLY A 16 30.03 -22.68 -6.62
C GLY A 16 29.10 -23.87 -6.78
N GLY A 17 27.82 -23.71 -6.42
CA GLY A 17 26.84 -24.77 -6.22
C GLY A 17 26.66 -25.16 -4.75
N LEU A 18 25.48 -25.70 -4.44
CA LEU A 18 25.05 -26.25 -3.17
C LEU A 18 24.78 -27.74 -3.38
N GLU A 19 25.32 -28.62 -2.53
CA GLU A 19 24.86 -30.01 -2.52
C GLU A 19 23.47 -30.08 -1.87
N VAL A 20 22.51 -30.67 -2.58
CA VAL A 20 21.11 -30.81 -2.16
C VAL A 20 20.74 -32.27 -2.34
N GLU A 21 20.34 -32.90 -1.24
CA GLU A 21 19.84 -34.28 -1.23
C GLU A 21 18.34 -34.30 -1.49
N ASP A 22 17.86 -35.16 -2.40
CA ASP A 22 16.43 -35.37 -2.60
C ASP A 22 15.82 -36.32 -1.55
N SER A 23 14.50 -36.53 -1.62
CA SER A 23 13.79 -37.43 -0.70
C SER A 23 14.19 -38.90 -0.84
N ALA A 24 14.96 -39.27 -1.86
CA ALA A 24 15.47 -40.61 -2.10
C ALA A 24 16.95 -40.77 -1.67
N GLY A 25 17.56 -39.72 -1.12
CA GLY A 25 18.96 -39.74 -0.70
C GLY A 25 19.97 -39.46 -1.81
N VAL A 26 19.52 -39.01 -2.99
CA VAL A 26 20.41 -38.69 -4.11
C VAL A 26 20.91 -37.25 -3.96
N CYS A 27 22.22 -37.07 -3.94
CA CYS A 27 22.85 -35.75 -3.87
C CYS A 27 22.97 -35.11 -5.27
N TYR A 28 22.48 -33.88 -5.39
CA TYR A 28 22.61 -33.04 -6.58
C TYR A 28 23.36 -31.77 -6.24
N ARG A 29 24.22 -31.32 -7.17
CA ARG A 29 24.80 -29.98 -7.09
C ARG A 29 23.84 -28.95 -7.70
N ALA A 30 23.12 -28.25 -6.84
CA ALA A 30 22.17 -27.19 -7.19
C ALA A 30 22.87 -25.83 -7.33
N PHE A 31 22.47 -25.05 -8.34
CA PHE A 31 23.00 -23.70 -8.53
C PHE A 31 21.89 -22.67 -8.32
N PRO A 32 22.18 -21.57 -7.61
CA PRO A 32 21.21 -20.49 -7.41
C PRO A 32 20.95 -19.74 -8.71
N LEU A 33 19.67 -19.58 -9.05
CA LEU A 33 19.23 -18.93 -10.29
C LEU A 33 18.52 -17.61 -9.96
N LEU A 34 18.80 -16.55 -10.72
CA LEU A 34 17.93 -15.37 -10.76
C LEU A 34 16.91 -15.65 -11.84
N TYR A 35 15.84 -16.31 -11.41
CA TYR A 35 14.63 -16.50 -12.17
C TYR A 35 14.01 -15.13 -12.45
N ALA A 36 12.80 -14.81 -12.00
CA ALA A 36 12.18 -13.52 -12.31
C ALA A 36 12.46 -12.45 -11.24
N TYR A 37 12.79 -11.24 -11.67
CA TYR A 37 12.75 -10.02 -10.86
C TYR A 37 11.52 -9.20 -11.27
N VAL A 38 10.40 -9.49 -10.59
CA VAL A 38 9.06 -8.99 -10.95
C VAL A 38 8.79 -7.65 -10.29
N THR A 39 8.91 -6.56 -11.05
CA THR A 39 8.69 -5.22 -10.51
C THR A 39 8.03 -4.28 -11.51
N ASP A 40 7.60 -3.12 -11.00
CA ASP A 40 7.27 -2.01 -11.88
C ASP A 40 8.53 -1.48 -12.59
N HIS A 41 8.33 -0.77 -13.69
CA HIS A 41 9.43 -0.31 -14.54
C HIS A 41 10.43 0.64 -13.84
N PRO A 42 10.01 1.61 -12.99
CA PRO A 42 10.94 2.40 -12.19
C PRO A 42 11.84 1.56 -11.27
N GLU A 43 11.33 0.51 -10.65
CA GLU A 43 12.13 -0.39 -9.83
C GLU A 43 13.04 -1.29 -10.69
N SER A 44 12.55 -1.76 -11.83
CA SER A 44 13.35 -2.49 -12.83
C SER A 44 14.59 -1.69 -13.21
N CYS A 45 14.41 -0.40 -13.49
CA CYS A 45 15.49 0.52 -13.81
C CYS A 45 16.56 0.61 -12.73
N LYS A 46 16.19 0.53 -11.45
CA LYS A 46 17.15 0.58 -10.34
C LYS A 46 18.04 -0.67 -10.34
N VAL A 47 17.46 -1.84 -10.60
CA VAL A 47 18.19 -3.12 -10.62
C VAL A 47 19.09 -3.24 -11.85
N THR A 48 18.64 -2.74 -13.00
CA THR A 48 19.42 -2.73 -14.25
C THR A 48 20.40 -1.56 -14.34
N CYS A 49 20.44 -0.69 -13.32
CA CYS A 49 21.21 0.56 -13.28
C CYS A 49 20.90 1.52 -14.44
N THR A 50 19.68 1.46 -15.00
CA THR A 50 19.23 2.32 -16.10
C THR A 50 18.44 3.51 -15.59
N MET A 51 18.43 4.59 -16.37
CA MET A 51 17.64 5.78 -16.08
C MET A 51 16.19 5.61 -16.55
N ALA A 52 15.23 5.96 -15.69
CA ALA A 52 13.80 5.78 -15.93
C ALA A 52 13.22 6.68 -17.04
N CYS A 53 11.87 6.71 -17.14
CA CYS A 53 11.01 7.21 -18.22
C CYS A 53 11.34 8.55 -18.90
N ASN A 54 12.16 9.42 -18.28
CA ASN A 54 12.52 10.72 -18.83
C ASN A 54 13.86 10.73 -19.59
N SER A 55 14.56 9.60 -19.60
CA SER A 55 15.83 9.45 -20.29
C SER A 55 15.67 9.20 -21.80
N PHE A 56 16.77 9.29 -22.54
CA PHE A 56 16.79 9.10 -23.99
C PHE A 56 16.55 7.64 -24.40
N ARG A 57 17.03 6.68 -23.60
CA ARG A 57 16.86 5.23 -23.79
C ARG A 57 16.24 4.58 -22.55
N PRO A 58 14.93 4.81 -22.30
CA PRO A 58 14.32 4.55 -21.02
C PRO A 58 13.96 3.08 -20.76
N CYS A 59 14.10 2.18 -21.73
CA CYS A 59 13.87 0.76 -21.49
C CYS A 59 14.96 0.16 -20.58
N SER A 60 14.54 -0.62 -19.58
CA SER A 60 15.46 -1.34 -18.68
C SER A 60 16.09 -2.55 -19.34
N ILE A 61 15.51 -3.08 -20.42
CA ILE A 61 15.92 -4.32 -21.10
C ILE A 61 16.77 -4.02 -22.35
N CYS A 62 16.48 -2.93 -23.08
CA CYS A 62 17.13 -2.62 -24.36
C CYS A 62 17.48 -1.13 -24.51
N LEU A 63 18.08 -0.79 -25.65
CA LEU A 63 18.55 0.55 -26.00
C LEU A 63 17.56 1.35 -26.87
N ALA A 64 16.27 0.98 -26.91
CA ALA A 64 15.26 1.71 -27.68
C ALA A 64 15.17 3.20 -27.29
N GLU A 65 15.06 4.07 -28.29
CA GLU A 65 14.99 5.52 -28.12
C GLU A 65 13.60 5.96 -27.72
N LYS A 66 13.53 6.96 -26.84
CA LYS A 66 12.27 7.51 -26.36
C LYS A 66 11.31 7.91 -27.49
N PRO A 67 11.73 8.64 -28.56
CA PRO A 67 10.84 8.99 -29.66
C PRO A 67 10.38 7.81 -30.51
N ARG A 68 10.96 6.62 -30.33
CA ARG A 68 10.66 5.42 -31.13
C ARG A 68 9.98 4.31 -30.32
N LEU A 69 9.60 4.57 -29.06
CA LEU A 69 8.99 3.56 -28.19
C LEU A 69 7.65 3.00 -28.70
N ALA A 70 6.99 3.70 -29.63
CA ALA A 70 5.75 3.24 -30.26
C ALA A 70 6.00 2.42 -31.54
N GLU A 71 7.22 2.49 -32.10
CA GLU A 71 7.65 1.75 -33.28
C GLU A 71 8.07 0.34 -32.87
N VAL A 72 7.07 -0.48 -32.54
CA VAL A 72 7.26 -1.81 -31.97
C VAL A 72 7.82 -2.86 -32.94
N GLU A 73 8.00 -2.48 -34.21
CA GLU A 73 8.65 -3.27 -35.26
C GLU A 73 10.15 -2.96 -35.43
N ASP A 74 10.65 -1.91 -34.76
CA ASP A 74 12.05 -1.55 -34.83
C ASP A 74 12.96 -2.67 -34.26
N PRO A 75 14.13 -2.89 -34.85
CA PRO A 75 15.08 -3.87 -34.34
C PRO A 75 15.52 -3.49 -32.92
N ILE A 76 15.53 -4.50 -32.05
CA ILE A 76 15.83 -4.33 -30.63
C ILE A 76 17.31 -4.60 -30.38
N VAL A 77 18.02 -3.60 -29.85
CA VAL A 77 19.38 -3.78 -29.33
C VAL A 77 19.31 -3.97 -27.82
N LEU A 78 19.50 -5.20 -27.36
CA LEU A 78 19.42 -5.57 -25.94
C LEU A 78 20.56 -4.97 -25.12
N ARG A 79 20.30 -4.67 -23.85
CA ARG A 79 21.35 -4.39 -22.87
C ARG A 79 21.93 -5.72 -22.40
N THR A 80 23.25 -5.83 -22.37
CA THR A 80 23.96 -7.02 -21.88
C THR A 80 24.86 -6.65 -20.70
N VAL A 81 25.10 -7.61 -19.81
CA VAL A 81 26.05 -7.43 -18.70
C VAL A 81 27.44 -7.04 -19.22
N ARG A 82 27.88 -7.65 -20.32
CA ARG A 82 29.17 -7.35 -20.96
C ARG A 82 29.25 -5.89 -21.42
N ASP A 83 28.27 -5.43 -22.18
CA ASP A 83 28.33 -4.10 -22.81
C ASP A 83 28.11 -2.99 -21.76
N GLN A 84 27.25 -3.24 -20.77
CA GLN A 84 27.04 -2.32 -19.64
C GLN A 84 28.25 -2.29 -18.71
N GLY A 85 28.94 -3.42 -18.50
CA GLY A 85 30.22 -3.46 -17.79
C GLY A 85 31.34 -2.71 -18.51
N ARG A 86 31.43 -2.81 -19.84
CA ARG A 86 32.36 -2.01 -20.65
C ARG A 86 32.04 -0.52 -20.54
N LEU A 87 30.77 -0.15 -20.63
CA LEU A 87 30.32 1.23 -20.46
C LEU A 87 30.67 1.78 -19.07
N TYR A 88 30.49 0.98 -18.01
CA TYR A 88 30.89 1.36 -16.65
C TYR A 88 32.39 1.65 -16.56
N LYS A 89 33.25 0.79 -17.12
CA LYS A 89 34.70 1.05 -17.18
C LYS A 89 35.05 2.32 -17.96
N GLN A 90 34.34 2.59 -19.05
CA GLN A 90 34.51 3.85 -19.78
C GLN A 90 34.12 5.07 -18.93
N MET A 91 33.03 4.97 -18.16
CA MET A 91 32.61 6.01 -17.22
C MET A 91 33.63 6.20 -16.09
N GLU A 92 34.21 5.12 -15.57
CA GLU A 92 35.27 5.15 -14.56
C GLU A 92 36.55 5.83 -15.09
N SER A 93 36.93 5.55 -16.33
CA SER A 93 38.07 6.19 -17.02
C SER A 93 37.79 7.62 -17.53
N ALA A 94 36.59 8.16 -17.30
CA ALA A 94 36.22 9.46 -17.86
C ALA A 94 36.92 10.60 -17.12
N THR A 95 37.89 11.23 -17.79
CA THR A 95 38.70 12.34 -17.23
C THR A 95 37.92 13.62 -16.97
N THR A 96 36.73 13.79 -17.57
CA THR A 96 35.92 15.01 -17.42
C THR A 96 34.47 14.71 -17.07
N LYS A 97 33.85 15.60 -16.26
CA LYS A 97 32.41 15.56 -15.95
C LYS A 97 31.55 15.61 -17.21
N LYS A 98 31.99 16.34 -18.24
CA LYS A 98 31.29 16.42 -19.54
C LYS A 98 31.24 15.07 -20.24
N LYS A 99 32.36 14.35 -20.34
CA LYS A 99 32.44 13.01 -20.93
C LYS A 99 31.57 12.01 -20.16
N LEU A 100 31.65 12.04 -18.83
CA LEU A 100 30.81 11.19 -17.97
C LEU A 100 29.31 11.46 -18.17
N SER A 101 28.92 12.74 -18.19
CA SER A 101 27.54 13.16 -18.41
C SER A 101 27.02 12.73 -19.79
N ALA A 102 27.86 12.87 -20.83
CA ALA A 102 27.53 12.42 -22.19
C ALA A 102 27.27 10.91 -22.22
N LEU A 103 28.20 10.08 -21.72
CA LEU A 103 28.02 8.62 -21.67
C LEU A 103 26.73 8.22 -20.92
N ARG A 104 26.50 8.82 -19.76
CA ARG A 104 25.32 8.57 -18.94
C ARG A 104 24.02 8.89 -19.69
N THR A 105 23.98 10.02 -20.39
CA THR A 105 22.79 10.50 -21.09
C THR A 105 22.53 9.71 -22.36
N THR A 106 23.57 9.48 -23.17
CA THR A 106 23.49 8.72 -24.45
C THR A 106 22.97 7.31 -24.25
N TYR A 107 23.44 6.60 -23.22
CA TYR A 107 23.03 5.23 -22.93
C TYR A 107 21.95 5.14 -21.86
N SER A 108 21.58 6.26 -21.25
CA SER A 108 20.59 6.32 -20.17
C SER A 108 20.91 5.32 -19.05
N THR A 109 22.16 5.33 -18.60
CA THR A 109 22.71 4.41 -17.59
C THR A 109 23.29 5.24 -16.44
N HIS A 110 23.02 4.84 -15.20
CA HIS A 110 23.62 5.44 -14.02
C HIS A 110 25.08 5.01 -13.87
N PHE A 111 25.95 5.90 -13.38
CA PHE A 111 27.33 5.54 -13.02
C PHE A 111 27.34 4.84 -11.65
N VAL A 112 26.82 3.62 -11.64
CA VAL A 112 26.73 2.74 -10.47
C VAL A 112 26.99 1.32 -10.96
N LYS A 113 27.88 0.59 -10.29
CA LYS A 113 28.12 -0.82 -10.59
C LYS A 113 26.95 -1.64 -10.09
N SER A 114 26.36 -2.48 -10.94
CA SER A 114 25.33 -3.40 -10.49
C SER A 114 25.94 -4.52 -9.64
N LEU A 115 25.30 -4.82 -8.50
CA LEU A 115 25.67 -5.96 -7.65
C LEU A 115 25.47 -7.31 -8.35
N LEU A 116 24.63 -7.34 -9.39
CA LEU A 116 24.27 -8.55 -10.13
C LEU A 116 25.20 -8.83 -11.32
N TRP A 117 26.23 -8.02 -11.55
CA TRP A 117 27.17 -8.25 -12.65
C TRP A 117 28.35 -9.16 -12.25
N ASP A 118 28.73 -9.18 -10.98
CA ASP A 118 29.96 -9.82 -10.50
C ASP A 118 29.77 -11.30 -10.11
N TRP A 119 28.54 -11.81 -10.06
CA TRP A 119 28.30 -13.22 -9.77
C TRP A 119 28.58 -14.13 -10.98
N GLU A 120 28.97 -15.37 -10.72
CA GLU A 120 29.44 -16.32 -11.75
C GLU A 120 28.39 -16.57 -12.84
N PHE A 121 27.11 -16.60 -12.47
CA PHE A 121 26.00 -16.88 -13.39
C PHE A 121 25.51 -15.65 -14.17
N ALA A 122 26.05 -14.44 -13.97
CA ALA A 122 25.59 -13.20 -14.64
C ALA A 122 25.51 -13.27 -16.15
N LYS A 123 26.42 -14.04 -16.75
CA LYS A 123 26.56 -14.14 -18.20
C LYS A 123 25.64 -15.21 -18.79
N THR A 124 25.03 -16.04 -17.95
CA THR A 124 24.08 -17.08 -18.37
C THR A 124 22.67 -16.52 -18.47
N ILE A 125 21.79 -17.21 -19.21
CA ILE A 125 20.36 -16.84 -19.29
C ILE A 125 19.65 -16.91 -17.92
N TRP A 126 20.21 -17.68 -16.98
CA TRP A 126 19.66 -17.89 -15.64
C TRP A 126 20.17 -16.89 -14.59
N GLY A 127 21.18 -16.10 -14.92
CA GLY A 127 21.72 -15.07 -14.02
C GLY A 127 21.82 -13.67 -14.64
N ASN A 128 21.40 -13.50 -15.89
CA ASN A 128 21.47 -12.20 -16.55
C ASN A 128 20.45 -11.22 -15.97
N THR A 129 20.93 -10.12 -15.39
CA THR A 129 20.10 -9.08 -14.77
C THR A 129 19.06 -8.48 -15.71
N TYR A 130 19.40 -8.30 -16.99
CA TYR A 130 18.54 -7.68 -17.99
C TYR A 130 17.46 -8.64 -18.51
N LEU A 131 17.73 -9.95 -18.48
CA LEU A 131 16.75 -10.99 -18.80
C LEU A 131 15.89 -11.35 -17.59
N ALA A 132 16.44 -11.20 -16.38
CA ALA A 132 15.75 -11.48 -15.14
C ALA A 132 14.58 -10.52 -14.89
N VAL A 133 14.72 -9.26 -15.29
CA VAL A 133 13.67 -8.25 -15.18
C VAL A 133 12.58 -8.55 -16.20
N THR A 134 11.46 -9.07 -15.72
CA THR A 134 10.32 -9.47 -16.55
C THR A 134 9.33 -8.31 -16.71
N PRO A 135 8.74 -8.10 -17.91
CA PRO A 135 7.65 -7.14 -18.07
C PRO A 135 6.43 -7.51 -17.21
N ASP A 136 6.14 -6.71 -16.19
CA ASP A 136 5.01 -6.95 -15.31
C ASP A 136 3.68 -6.57 -16.00
N ILE A 137 2.91 -7.60 -16.36
CA ILE A 137 1.62 -7.50 -17.06
C ILE A 137 0.71 -6.46 -16.42
N MET A 138 0.55 -6.49 -15.10
CA MET A 138 -0.37 -5.57 -14.40
C MET A 138 -0.02 -4.11 -14.69
N HIS A 139 1.28 -3.79 -14.66
CA HIS A 139 1.76 -2.42 -14.78
C HIS A 139 1.90 -1.96 -16.23
N ILE A 140 2.17 -2.86 -17.17
CA ILE A 140 2.36 -2.52 -18.60
C ILE A 140 1.03 -2.55 -19.38
N ILE A 141 0.10 -3.44 -19.03
CA ILE A 141 -1.19 -3.60 -19.70
C ILE A 141 -2.31 -2.89 -18.92
N GLU A 142 -2.81 -3.47 -17.83
CA GLU A 142 -4.01 -3.00 -17.14
C GLU A 142 -3.86 -1.58 -16.58
N GLN A 143 -2.80 -1.36 -15.80
CA GLN A 143 -2.41 -0.03 -15.27
C GLN A 143 -1.50 0.74 -16.24
N GLY A 144 -1.32 0.22 -17.45
CA GLY A 144 -0.41 0.75 -18.44
C GLY A 144 -1.13 1.34 -19.63
N PHE A 145 -0.90 0.78 -20.83
CA PHE A 145 -1.45 1.36 -22.05
C PHE A 145 -2.99 1.35 -22.06
N TRP A 146 -3.63 0.36 -21.42
CA TRP A 146 -5.09 0.28 -21.33
C TRP A 146 -5.68 1.44 -20.50
N LEU A 147 -5.11 1.72 -19.33
CA LEU A 147 -5.48 2.89 -18.51
C LEU A 147 -5.40 4.19 -19.34
N HIS A 148 -4.34 4.36 -20.13
CA HIS A 148 -4.19 5.52 -20.99
C HIS A 148 -5.23 5.54 -22.13
N ALA A 149 -5.51 4.40 -22.75
CA ALA A 149 -6.53 4.27 -23.78
C ALA A 149 -7.91 4.64 -23.25
N MET A 150 -8.28 4.16 -22.05
CA MET A 150 -9.55 4.50 -21.41
C MET A 150 -9.66 5.98 -21.06
N LYS A 151 -8.59 6.61 -20.57
CA LYS A 151 -8.57 8.07 -20.34
C LYS A 151 -8.77 8.84 -21.64
N CYS A 152 -8.16 8.41 -22.73
CA CYS A 152 -8.35 9.01 -24.05
C CYS A 152 -9.78 8.80 -24.56
N LEU A 153 -10.35 7.61 -24.37
CA LEU A 153 -11.72 7.29 -24.75
C LEU A 153 -12.71 8.19 -24.02
N VAL A 154 -12.68 8.22 -22.68
CA VAL A 154 -13.61 9.04 -21.87
C VAL A 154 -13.56 10.51 -22.29
N LYS A 155 -12.37 11.06 -22.55
CA LYS A 155 -12.21 12.44 -23.01
C LYS A 155 -12.81 12.69 -24.41
N LYS A 156 -12.82 11.68 -25.29
CA LYS A 156 -13.36 11.80 -26.66
C LYS A 156 -14.87 11.60 -26.74
N LEU A 157 -15.46 10.86 -25.81
CA LEU A 157 -16.89 10.56 -25.83
C LEU A 157 -17.73 11.82 -25.54
N THR A 158 -18.71 12.10 -26.40
CA THR A 158 -19.74 13.12 -26.18
C THR A 158 -20.67 12.71 -25.02
N PRO A 159 -21.42 13.65 -24.41
CA PRO A 159 -22.39 13.33 -23.37
C PRO A 159 -23.39 12.24 -23.79
N SER A 160 -23.88 12.29 -25.04
CA SER A 160 -24.81 11.30 -25.59
C SER A 160 -24.16 9.92 -25.74
N GLU A 161 -22.94 9.84 -26.28
CA GLU A 161 -22.20 8.57 -26.40
C GLU A 161 -21.92 7.95 -25.01
N ARG A 162 -21.57 8.78 -24.01
CA ARG A 162 -21.37 8.32 -22.63
C ARG A 162 -22.65 7.73 -22.04
N LYS A 163 -23.80 8.38 -22.27
CA LYS A 163 -25.10 7.88 -21.82
C LYS A 163 -25.41 6.53 -22.45
N ILE A 164 -25.22 6.39 -23.76
CA ILE A 164 -25.44 5.12 -24.49
C ILE A 164 -24.57 3.99 -23.90
N LEU A 165 -23.26 4.23 -23.71
CA LEU A 165 -22.37 3.23 -23.14
C LEU A 165 -22.73 2.87 -21.70
N LEU A 166 -23.14 3.84 -20.89
CA LEU A 166 -23.56 3.61 -19.51
C LEU A 166 -24.85 2.78 -19.46
N GLU A 167 -25.84 3.05 -20.31
CA GLU A 167 -27.08 2.27 -20.38
C GLU A 167 -26.81 0.84 -20.85
N ARG A 168 -26.00 0.65 -21.91
CA ARG A 168 -25.58 -0.69 -22.34
C ARG A 168 -24.84 -1.46 -21.24
N TYR A 169 -23.98 -0.77 -20.49
CA TYR A 169 -23.27 -1.35 -19.36
C TYR A 169 -24.22 -1.77 -18.22
N LYS A 170 -25.23 -0.95 -17.89
CA LYS A 170 -26.28 -1.29 -16.92
C LYS A 170 -27.08 -2.50 -17.38
N LEU A 171 -27.53 -2.51 -18.63
CA LEU A 171 -28.29 -3.62 -19.23
C LEU A 171 -27.49 -4.92 -19.17
N LEU A 172 -26.22 -4.89 -19.57
CA LEU A 172 -25.34 -6.05 -19.45
C LEU A 172 -25.35 -6.55 -18.01
N LYS A 173 -25.08 -5.68 -17.03
CA LYS A 173 -25.04 -6.07 -15.61
C LYS A 173 -26.35 -6.66 -15.09
N ALA A 174 -27.50 -6.23 -15.61
CA ALA A 174 -28.81 -6.80 -15.27
C ALA A 174 -29.02 -8.21 -15.84
N ILE A 175 -28.49 -8.49 -17.03
CA ILE A 175 -28.67 -9.77 -17.76
C ILE A 175 -27.62 -10.83 -17.35
N THR A 176 -26.50 -10.39 -16.76
CA THR A 176 -25.31 -11.23 -16.49
C THR A 176 -25.31 -12.09 -15.19
N PRO A 177 -26.33 -12.18 -14.30
CA PRO A 177 -26.24 -13.03 -13.10
C PRO A 177 -25.86 -14.49 -13.35
N ALA A 178 -26.03 -14.99 -14.58
CA ALA A 178 -25.79 -16.38 -14.97
C ALA A 178 -24.53 -16.62 -15.83
N SER A 179 -23.68 -15.62 -16.10
CA SER A 179 -22.50 -15.82 -16.96
C SER A 179 -21.19 -15.84 -16.15
N LEU A 180 -20.21 -16.63 -16.61
CA LEU A 180 -18.83 -16.64 -16.09
C LEU A 180 -18.06 -15.32 -16.32
N LEU A 181 -18.74 -14.26 -16.77
CA LEU A 181 -18.15 -12.96 -17.08
C LEU A 181 -17.98 -12.13 -15.79
N ARG A 182 -16.73 -11.76 -15.49
CA ARG A 182 -16.46 -10.84 -14.38
C ARG A 182 -16.76 -9.41 -14.83
N LEU A 183 -17.82 -8.83 -14.30
CA LEU A 183 -18.15 -7.43 -14.55
C LEU A 183 -17.34 -6.46 -13.68
N PRO A 184 -16.99 -5.26 -14.18
CA PRO A 184 -16.46 -4.19 -13.35
C PRO A 184 -17.45 -3.82 -12.23
N GLN A 185 -16.94 -3.48 -11.05
CA GLN A 185 -17.77 -3.00 -9.95
C GLN A 185 -18.02 -1.50 -10.04
N ALA A 186 -17.10 -0.75 -10.64
CA ALA A 186 -17.21 0.69 -10.77
C ALA A 186 -18.32 1.09 -11.75
N TRP A 187 -19.22 1.96 -11.30
CA TRP A 187 -20.31 2.54 -12.11
C TRP A 187 -19.89 3.78 -12.91
N VAL A 188 -18.73 4.36 -12.57
CA VAL A 188 -18.28 5.67 -13.07
C VAL A 188 -17.27 5.56 -14.21
N TYR A 189 -17.08 4.38 -14.79
CA TYR A 189 -15.99 4.10 -15.73
C TYR A 189 -15.97 5.03 -16.95
N PHE A 190 -17.15 5.42 -17.46
CA PHE A 190 -17.29 6.32 -18.61
C PHE A 190 -17.48 7.79 -18.21
N THR A 191 -17.57 8.09 -16.92
CA THR A 191 -17.87 9.43 -16.40
C THR A 191 -16.69 10.10 -15.72
N THR A 192 -15.65 9.34 -15.35
CA THR A 192 -14.42 9.87 -14.75
C THR A 192 -13.16 9.38 -15.44
N THR A 193 -12.08 10.14 -15.27
CA THR A 193 -10.72 9.73 -15.65
C THR A 193 -9.89 9.28 -14.45
N ALA A 194 -10.56 8.99 -13.33
CA ALA A 194 -9.95 8.42 -12.14
C ALA A 194 -9.19 7.13 -12.45
N ASN A 195 -8.20 6.81 -11.61
CA ASN A 195 -7.48 5.55 -11.71
C ASN A 195 -8.33 4.43 -11.12
N PHE A 196 -8.63 3.41 -11.92
CA PHE A 196 -9.29 2.19 -11.46
C PHE A 196 -8.26 1.12 -11.11
N SER A 197 -8.65 0.10 -10.36
CA SER A 197 -7.75 -1.02 -10.04
C SER A 197 -7.48 -1.89 -11.28
N ALA A 198 -6.43 -2.70 -11.25
CA ALA A 198 -6.11 -3.59 -12.37
C ALA A 198 -7.23 -4.61 -12.63
N SER A 199 -7.90 -5.08 -11.58
CA SER A 199 -9.04 -5.99 -11.73
C SER A 199 -10.22 -5.34 -12.43
N GLU A 200 -10.50 -4.06 -12.16
CA GLU A 200 -11.54 -3.28 -12.87
C GLU A 200 -11.17 -3.08 -14.35
N HIS A 201 -9.90 -2.75 -14.63
CA HIS A 201 -9.40 -2.65 -16.00
C HIS A 201 -9.52 -3.97 -16.77
N ARG A 202 -9.18 -5.10 -16.15
CA ARG A 202 -9.31 -6.43 -16.75
C ARG A 202 -10.75 -6.80 -17.06
N ALA A 203 -11.66 -6.56 -16.11
CA ALA A 203 -13.09 -6.75 -16.32
C ALA A 203 -13.61 -5.86 -17.46
N MET A 204 -13.17 -4.60 -17.54
CA MET A 204 -13.57 -3.70 -18.61
C MET A 204 -13.01 -4.11 -19.98
N MET A 205 -11.80 -4.67 -20.07
CA MET A 205 -11.27 -5.20 -21.34
C MET A 205 -12.14 -6.33 -21.92
N GLN A 206 -12.80 -7.12 -21.07
CA GLN A 206 -13.72 -8.18 -21.50
C GLN A 206 -15.07 -7.61 -21.96
N VAL A 207 -15.58 -6.61 -21.25
CA VAL A 207 -16.93 -6.06 -21.47
C VAL A 207 -16.95 -5.02 -22.59
N LEU A 208 -15.95 -4.15 -22.66
CA LEU A 208 -15.97 -2.99 -23.56
C LEU A 208 -16.16 -3.39 -25.04
N PRO A 209 -15.49 -4.41 -25.60
CA PRO A 209 -15.71 -4.85 -26.97
C PRO A 209 -17.17 -5.16 -27.32
N LEU A 210 -17.96 -5.61 -26.33
CA LEU A 210 -19.37 -5.97 -26.51
C LEU A 210 -20.30 -4.74 -26.53
N ILE A 211 -19.94 -3.68 -25.81
CA ILE A 211 -20.80 -2.50 -25.63
C ILE A 211 -20.36 -1.29 -26.47
N ILE A 212 -19.12 -1.30 -26.97
CA ILE A 212 -18.49 -0.22 -27.77
C ILE A 212 -18.97 -0.23 -29.23
N ASP A 213 -20.29 -0.30 -29.42
CA ASP A 213 -20.90 -0.14 -30.73
C ASP A 213 -21.25 1.33 -30.99
N LEU A 214 -20.23 2.09 -31.37
CA LEU A 214 -20.34 3.50 -31.75
C LEU A 214 -20.05 3.62 -33.26
N PRO A 215 -21.06 3.77 -34.12
CA PRO A 215 -20.91 3.75 -35.58
C PRO A 215 -19.89 4.78 -36.08
N GLU A 216 -19.96 6.02 -35.58
CA GLU A 216 -19.06 7.12 -35.94
C GLU A 216 -17.61 6.96 -35.43
N ARG A 217 -17.32 5.90 -34.66
CA ARG A 217 -16.03 5.68 -34.01
C ARG A 217 -15.41 4.33 -34.40
N VAL A 218 -15.54 3.93 -35.66
CA VAL A 218 -15.05 2.62 -36.17
C VAL A 218 -13.60 2.32 -35.79
N HIS A 219 -12.70 3.31 -35.89
CA HIS A 219 -11.29 3.12 -35.53
C HIS A 219 -11.06 2.82 -34.05
N ILE A 220 -11.85 3.44 -33.16
CA ILE A 220 -11.80 3.17 -31.72
C ILE A 220 -12.33 1.76 -31.45
N ARG A 221 -13.50 1.42 -32.00
CA ARG A 221 -14.07 0.06 -31.87
C ARG A 221 -13.06 -1.00 -32.30
N ARG A 222 -12.47 -0.84 -33.50
CA ARG A 222 -11.46 -1.75 -34.03
C ARG A 222 -10.23 -1.87 -33.12
N ALA A 223 -9.74 -0.77 -32.55
CA ALA A 223 -8.61 -0.81 -31.64
C ALA A 223 -8.96 -1.54 -30.34
N ILE A 224 -10.13 -1.27 -29.74
CA ILE A 224 -10.57 -1.94 -28.51
C ILE A 224 -10.75 -3.44 -28.73
N VAL A 225 -11.39 -3.86 -29.82
CA VAL A 225 -11.56 -5.28 -30.16
C VAL A 225 -10.20 -5.96 -30.33
N ARG A 226 -9.28 -5.36 -31.10
CA ARG A 226 -7.92 -5.91 -31.29
C ARG A 226 -7.14 -6.03 -29.99
N ILE A 227 -7.28 -5.08 -29.06
CA ILE A 227 -6.65 -5.16 -27.74
C ILE A 227 -7.21 -6.34 -26.96
N ALA A 228 -8.54 -6.52 -26.97
CA ALA A 228 -9.19 -7.60 -26.25
C ALA A 228 -8.85 -8.98 -26.83
N ASP A 229 -8.84 -9.11 -28.17
CA ASP A 229 -8.46 -10.34 -28.87
C ASP A 229 -7.00 -10.69 -28.56
N TRP A 230 -6.08 -9.73 -28.72
CA TRP A 230 -4.66 -9.93 -28.41
C TRP A 230 -4.44 -10.29 -26.93
N TYR A 231 -5.15 -9.63 -26.00
CA TYR A 231 -5.05 -9.93 -24.57
C TYR A 231 -5.56 -11.34 -24.26
N LYS A 232 -6.68 -11.75 -24.88
CA LYS A 232 -7.25 -13.09 -24.69
C LYS A 232 -6.37 -14.18 -25.30
N GLU A 233 -5.92 -13.99 -26.54
CA GLU A 233 -5.15 -14.99 -27.28
C GLU A 233 -3.75 -15.19 -26.71
N PHE A 234 -3.06 -14.12 -26.29
CA PHE A 234 -1.64 -14.23 -25.92
C PHE A 234 -1.41 -14.05 -24.42
N ILE A 235 -2.03 -13.07 -23.77
CA ILE A 235 -1.76 -12.82 -22.35
C ILE A 235 -2.49 -13.81 -21.45
N ARG A 236 -3.67 -14.28 -21.88
CA ARG A 236 -4.51 -15.22 -21.12
C ARG A 236 -4.40 -16.66 -21.64
N ALA A 237 -3.46 -16.94 -22.54
CA ALA A 237 -3.18 -18.29 -23.00
C ALA A 237 -2.76 -19.20 -21.84
N GLU A 238 -3.10 -20.48 -21.96
CA GLU A 238 -2.67 -21.53 -21.02
C GLU A 238 -1.33 -22.13 -21.41
N TYR A 239 -0.88 -21.95 -22.65
CA TYR A 239 0.43 -22.37 -23.14
C TYR A 239 0.83 -21.56 -24.37
N HIS A 240 2.12 -21.59 -24.70
CA HIS A 240 2.67 -20.99 -25.92
C HIS A 240 3.56 -21.98 -26.67
N THR A 241 3.43 -22.00 -27.99
CA THR A 241 4.41 -22.58 -28.92
C THR A 241 5.21 -21.47 -29.60
N ASP A 242 6.36 -21.78 -30.20
CA ASP A 242 7.13 -20.78 -30.97
C ASP A 242 6.29 -20.12 -32.08
N ALA A 243 5.45 -20.89 -32.76
CA ALA A 243 4.51 -20.36 -33.75
C ALA A 243 3.52 -19.36 -33.12
N SER A 244 3.02 -19.61 -31.91
CA SER A 244 2.14 -18.66 -31.21
C SER A 244 2.88 -17.39 -30.79
N LEU A 245 4.18 -17.48 -30.45
CA LEU A 245 5.00 -16.32 -30.09
C LEU A 245 5.30 -15.44 -31.30
N ILE A 246 5.56 -16.02 -32.47
CA ILE A 246 5.70 -15.28 -33.74
C ILE A 246 4.38 -14.56 -34.10
N ARG A 247 3.24 -15.24 -33.90
CA ARG A 247 1.93 -14.58 -34.05
C ARG A 247 1.74 -13.45 -33.05
N MET A 248 2.20 -13.61 -31.81
CA MET A 248 2.14 -12.57 -30.78
C MET A 248 2.91 -11.33 -31.21
N GLU A 249 4.12 -11.46 -31.76
CA GLU A 249 4.92 -10.35 -32.28
C GLU A 249 4.15 -9.57 -33.35
N THR A 250 3.65 -10.29 -34.36
CA THR A 250 2.89 -9.70 -35.48
C THR A 250 1.59 -9.02 -34.98
N ALA A 251 0.85 -9.69 -34.11
CA ALA A 251 -0.39 -9.17 -33.54
C ALA A 251 -0.15 -7.95 -32.64
N THR A 252 0.98 -7.89 -31.93
CA THR A 252 1.39 -6.74 -31.11
C THR A 252 1.57 -5.50 -31.99
N VAL A 253 2.26 -5.63 -33.13
CA VAL A 253 2.44 -4.54 -34.11
C VAL A 253 1.07 -4.03 -34.61
N VAL A 254 0.21 -4.95 -35.05
CA VAL A 254 -1.12 -4.60 -35.58
C VAL A 254 -2.01 -3.93 -34.53
N MET A 255 -1.95 -4.40 -33.28
CA MET A 255 -2.70 -3.86 -32.16
C MET A 255 -2.20 -2.45 -31.79
N VAL A 256 -0.89 -2.26 -31.66
CA VAL A 256 -0.29 -0.96 -31.31
C VAL A 256 -0.56 0.08 -32.40
N LYS A 257 -0.41 -0.26 -33.68
CA LYS A 257 -0.77 0.63 -34.79
C LYS A 257 -2.25 1.04 -34.76
N ALA A 258 -3.16 0.11 -34.44
CA ALA A 258 -4.58 0.42 -34.27
C ALA A 258 -4.84 1.37 -33.08
N LEU A 259 -4.17 1.14 -31.95
CA LEU A 259 -4.26 1.99 -30.76
C LEU A 259 -3.79 3.42 -31.05
N VAL A 260 -2.63 3.58 -31.68
CA VAL A 260 -2.06 4.89 -32.05
C VAL A 260 -3.02 5.62 -32.99
N LYS A 261 -3.55 4.94 -34.01
CA LYS A 261 -4.53 5.50 -34.95
C LYS A 261 -5.85 5.90 -34.28
N ALA A 262 -6.33 5.14 -33.30
CA ALA A 262 -7.56 5.46 -32.56
C ALA A 262 -7.40 6.69 -31.66
N PHE A 263 -6.20 6.90 -31.11
CA PHE A 263 -5.92 7.94 -30.12
C PHE A 263 -4.65 8.75 -30.45
N PRO A 264 -4.62 9.48 -31.58
CA PRO A 264 -3.42 10.22 -32.01
C PRO A 264 -3.03 11.36 -31.05
N ASN A 265 -4.02 11.96 -30.37
CA ASN A 265 -3.83 13.11 -29.48
C ASN A 265 -3.41 12.73 -28.05
N GLN A 266 -2.95 11.49 -27.83
CA GLN A 266 -2.40 11.10 -26.54
C GLN A 266 -1.13 11.95 -26.26
N LYS A 267 -1.01 12.50 -25.04
CA LYS A 267 -0.01 13.54 -24.70
C LYS A 267 1.44 13.19 -25.08
N SER A 268 1.83 11.93 -24.93
CA SER A 268 3.18 11.44 -25.26
C SER A 268 3.27 10.81 -26.65
N LYS A 269 2.23 10.93 -27.49
CA LYS A 269 2.12 10.25 -28.79
C LYS A 269 2.39 8.75 -28.70
N TRP A 270 1.99 8.13 -27.58
CA TRP A 270 2.25 6.72 -27.27
C TRP A 270 3.72 6.30 -27.13
N HIS A 271 4.65 7.26 -27.09
CA HIS A 271 6.06 7.04 -26.75
C HIS A 271 6.25 6.77 -25.25
N ILE A 272 5.63 5.71 -24.75
CA ILE A 272 5.65 5.27 -23.36
C ILE A 272 6.31 3.91 -23.25
N VAL A 273 7.16 3.74 -22.24
CA VAL A 273 7.91 2.48 -22.04
C VAL A 273 6.99 1.28 -21.89
N LYS A 274 5.79 1.48 -21.32
CA LYS A 274 4.81 0.42 -21.12
C LYS A 274 4.33 -0.24 -22.42
N ILE A 275 4.23 0.52 -23.52
CA ILE A 275 3.94 -0.05 -24.86
C ILE A 275 5.18 -0.77 -25.38
N HIS A 276 6.34 -0.13 -25.28
CA HIS A 276 7.57 -0.75 -25.75
C HIS A 276 7.86 -2.08 -25.04
N LEU A 277 7.57 -2.21 -23.74
CA LEU A 277 7.78 -3.46 -23.00
C LEU A 277 7.01 -4.67 -23.54
N LEU A 278 5.98 -4.46 -24.37
CA LEU A 278 5.24 -5.55 -25.02
C LEU A 278 6.11 -6.35 -26.00
N VAL A 279 7.09 -5.70 -26.66
CA VAL A 279 7.99 -6.38 -27.61
C VAL A 279 8.92 -7.38 -26.94
N HIS A 280 9.11 -7.25 -25.62
CA HIS A 280 9.95 -8.15 -24.84
C HIS A 280 9.17 -9.37 -24.33
N LEU A 281 7.84 -9.38 -24.45
CA LEU A 281 7.02 -10.49 -23.94
C LEU A 281 7.34 -11.83 -24.60
N PRO A 282 7.46 -11.97 -25.93
CA PRO A 282 7.75 -13.27 -26.57
C PRO A 282 9.06 -13.88 -26.07
N ALA A 283 10.13 -13.09 -26.00
CA ALA A 283 11.42 -13.53 -25.48
C ALA A 283 11.35 -13.88 -23.99
N THR A 284 10.61 -13.08 -23.19
CA THR A 284 10.41 -13.36 -21.76
C THR A 284 9.63 -14.66 -21.57
N ILE A 285 8.58 -14.89 -22.35
CA ILE A 285 7.74 -16.10 -22.26
C ILE A 285 8.56 -17.33 -22.60
N ARG A 286 9.36 -17.27 -23.66
CA ARG A 286 10.27 -18.35 -24.04
C ARG A 286 11.26 -18.69 -22.91
N ALA A 287 11.74 -17.69 -22.18
CA ALA A 287 12.74 -17.88 -21.13
C ALA A 287 12.12 -18.27 -19.77
N ARG A 288 10.90 -17.83 -19.45
CA ARG A 288 10.33 -17.82 -18.08
C ARG A 288 8.90 -18.35 -17.99
N GLY A 289 8.36 -18.90 -19.06
CA GLY A 289 7.00 -19.42 -19.09
C GLY A 289 5.94 -18.32 -19.15
N LEU A 290 4.74 -18.60 -18.66
CA LEU A 290 3.60 -17.72 -18.85
C LEU A 290 3.72 -16.43 -18.03
N PRO A 291 3.20 -15.29 -18.51
CA PRO A 291 3.23 -14.03 -17.77
C PRO A 291 2.54 -14.05 -16.39
N GLN A 292 1.63 -15.01 -16.19
CA GLN A 292 0.94 -15.29 -14.94
C GLN A 292 1.91 -15.74 -13.84
N GLU A 293 2.94 -16.51 -14.21
CA GLU A 293 3.91 -17.12 -13.28
C GLU A 293 4.85 -16.09 -12.65
N TYR A 294 5.03 -14.95 -13.33
CA TYR A 294 5.88 -13.85 -12.87
C TYR A 294 5.09 -12.54 -12.75
N SER A 295 3.83 -12.61 -12.32
CA SER A 295 3.01 -11.41 -12.11
C SER A 295 3.16 -10.83 -10.69
N SER A 296 3.23 -9.50 -10.57
CA SER A 296 3.30 -8.84 -9.26
C SER A 296 2.00 -8.86 -8.47
N ASN A 297 0.88 -9.30 -9.06
CA ASN A 297 -0.45 -9.31 -8.42
C ASN A 297 -0.44 -10.04 -7.07
N THR A 298 0.20 -11.21 -7.01
CA THR A 298 0.31 -12.03 -5.79
C THR A 298 1.09 -11.29 -4.70
N TYR A 299 2.21 -10.67 -5.09
CA TYR A 299 3.06 -9.91 -4.18
C TYR A 299 2.42 -8.60 -3.74
N GLU A 300 1.61 -7.93 -4.57
CA GLU A 300 0.98 -6.66 -4.21
C GLU A 300 -0.12 -6.83 -3.15
N HIS A 301 -0.88 -7.93 -3.23
CA HIS A 301 -1.86 -8.26 -2.19
C HIS A 301 -1.15 -8.55 -0.85
N SER A 302 -0.10 -9.38 -0.88
CA SER A 302 0.73 -9.65 0.29
C SER A 302 1.39 -8.37 0.82
N HIS A 303 1.94 -7.52 -0.03
CA HIS A 303 2.53 -6.25 0.39
C HIS A 303 1.51 -5.31 1.05
N LYS A 304 0.24 -5.30 0.58
CA LYS A 304 -0.84 -4.57 1.24
C LYS A 304 -1.11 -5.09 2.64
N THR A 305 -1.22 -6.40 2.83
CA THR A 305 -1.56 -7.03 4.11
C THR A 305 -0.38 -7.07 5.08
N THR A 306 0.82 -7.35 4.56
CA THR A 306 2.05 -7.60 5.30
C THR A 306 2.85 -6.33 5.57
N VAL A 307 2.77 -5.30 4.72
CA VAL A 307 3.59 -4.09 4.90
C VAL A 307 2.73 -2.85 5.06
N LYS A 308 1.90 -2.51 4.06
CA LYS A 308 1.17 -1.23 4.06
C LYS A 308 0.19 -1.11 5.22
N ARG A 309 -0.58 -2.16 5.52
CA ARG A 309 -1.54 -2.16 6.63
C ARG A 309 -0.85 -2.05 7.99
N PRO A 310 0.17 -2.88 8.31
CA PRO A 310 0.95 -2.72 9.53
C PRO A 310 1.60 -1.34 9.66
N ALA A 311 2.25 -0.85 8.60
CA ALA A 311 2.93 0.45 8.59
C ALA A 311 2.00 1.64 8.88
N ARG A 312 0.76 1.61 8.36
CA ARG A 312 -0.25 2.66 8.63
C ARG A 312 -0.67 2.75 10.10
N GLY A 313 -0.56 1.66 10.86
CA GLY A 313 -0.78 1.65 12.30
C GLY A 313 0.48 1.98 13.10
N THR A 314 1.45 2.68 12.51
CA THR A 314 2.65 3.16 13.19
C THR A 314 2.72 4.68 13.07
N ASN A 315 3.46 5.33 13.97
CA ASN A 315 3.78 6.75 13.88
C ASN A 315 4.85 7.08 12.81
N TRP A 316 5.07 6.17 11.85
CA TRP A 316 6.05 6.26 10.76
C TRP A 316 7.53 6.37 11.18
N LYS A 317 7.87 6.22 12.46
CA LYS A 317 9.26 6.13 12.95
C LYS A 317 9.68 4.66 13.06
N ASN A 318 10.89 4.29 12.60
CA ASN A 318 11.42 2.91 12.64
C ASN A 318 10.43 1.86 12.10
N VAL A 319 9.85 2.14 10.93
CA VAL A 319 8.71 1.39 10.37
C VAL A 319 9.02 -0.11 10.17
N GLY A 320 10.23 -0.46 9.76
CA GLY A 320 10.65 -1.85 9.53
C GLY A 320 10.49 -2.73 10.77
N ASP A 321 11.15 -2.37 11.86
CA ASP A 321 11.10 -3.12 13.12
C ASP A 321 9.67 -3.20 13.68
N ARG A 322 8.90 -2.12 13.49
CA ARG A 322 7.50 -2.07 13.95
C ARG A 322 6.58 -2.99 13.14
N ILE A 323 6.79 -3.09 11.82
CA ILE A 323 6.07 -4.06 10.98
C ILE A 323 6.37 -5.48 11.47
N VAL A 324 7.64 -5.80 11.73
CA VAL A 324 8.05 -7.14 12.21
C VAL A 324 7.39 -7.45 13.57
N LYS A 325 7.45 -6.53 14.53
CA LYS A 325 6.79 -6.69 15.84
C LYS A 325 5.28 -6.93 15.70
N LYS A 326 4.62 -6.23 14.78
CA LYS A 326 3.17 -6.40 14.52
C LYS A 326 2.84 -7.80 13.97
N HIS A 327 3.69 -8.36 13.10
CA HIS A 327 3.51 -9.74 12.64
C HIS A 327 3.71 -10.77 13.73
N VAL A 328 4.75 -10.61 14.56
CA VAL A 328 5.00 -11.49 15.71
C VAL A 328 3.80 -11.46 16.65
N GLN A 329 3.27 -10.27 16.96
CA GLN A 329 2.07 -10.13 17.80
C GLN A 329 0.83 -10.80 17.18
N HIS A 330 0.57 -10.59 15.89
CA HIS A 330 -0.53 -11.26 15.20
C HIS A 330 -0.40 -12.79 15.20
N ALA A 331 0.82 -13.32 15.06
CA ALA A 331 1.10 -14.75 15.12
C ALA A 331 0.80 -15.32 16.51
N VAL A 332 1.28 -14.66 17.57
CA VAL A 332 0.99 -15.04 18.97
C VAL A 332 -0.51 -14.99 19.24
N VAL A 333 -1.21 -13.96 18.79
CA VAL A 333 -2.68 -13.85 18.94
C VAL A 333 -3.41 -15.00 18.25
N ARG A 334 -2.99 -15.38 17.03
CA ARG A 334 -3.60 -16.51 16.32
C ARG A 334 -3.34 -17.85 17.01
N GLN A 335 -2.15 -18.02 17.56
CA GLN A 335 -1.80 -19.21 18.34
C GLN A 335 -2.67 -19.32 19.60
N LEU A 336 -2.72 -18.26 20.41
CA LEU A 336 -3.56 -18.19 21.60
C LEU A 336 -5.06 -18.37 21.27
N SER A 337 -5.53 -17.83 20.15
CA SER A 337 -6.92 -17.99 19.70
C SER A 337 -7.27 -19.44 19.30
N ARG A 338 -6.30 -20.23 18.87
CA ARG A 338 -6.48 -21.67 18.58
C ARG A 338 -6.52 -22.48 19.87
N GLU A 339 -5.70 -22.11 20.85
CA GLU A 339 -5.64 -22.75 22.17
C GLU A 339 -6.92 -22.52 23.00
N VAL A 340 -7.60 -21.39 22.81
CA VAL A 340 -8.84 -21.03 23.54
C VAL A 340 -10.11 -21.59 22.86
N GLY A 341 -10.00 -22.33 21.76
CA GLY A 341 -11.17 -22.94 21.12
C GLY A 341 -12.01 -21.98 20.26
N GLY A 342 -11.38 -21.26 19.34
CA GLY A 342 -11.97 -20.96 18.03
C GLY A 342 -13.33 -20.24 17.94
N ASP A 343 -13.67 -19.30 18.84
CA ASP A 343 -14.92 -18.54 18.68
C ASP A 343 -14.77 -17.41 17.63
N LYS A 344 -15.51 -17.52 16.51
CA LYS A 344 -15.49 -16.61 15.34
C LYS A 344 -15.95 -15.17 15.67
N THR A 345 -16.54 -14.98 16.83
CA THR A 345 -16.94 -13.67 17.39
C THR A 345 -15.75 -12.74 17.62
N TYR A 346 -14.59 -13.28 18.03
CA TYR A 346 -13.42 -12.47 18.37
C TYR A 346 -12.75 -11.79 17.17
N GLU A 347 -12.60 -12.52 16.05
CA GLU A 347 -12.04 -11.94 14.81
C GLU A 347 -12.97 -10.89 14.18
N THR A 348 -14.28 -11.04 14.36
CA THR A 348 -15.29 -10.12 13.83
C THR A 348 -15.31 -8.80 14.61
N ALA A 349 -15.30 -8.88 15.95
CA ALA A 349 -15.18 -7.70 16.83
C ALA A 349 -13.89 -6.91 16.59
N MET A 350 -12.77 -7.58 16.28
CA MET A 350 -11.50 -6.91 15.95
C MET A 350 -11.48 -6.20 14.61
N LYS A 351 -12.18 -6.72 13.60
CA LYS A 351 -12.34 -6.03 12.31
C LYS A 351 -13.22 -4.78 12.44
N GLU A 352 -14.25 -4.83 13.28
CA GLU A 352 -15.14 -3.68 13.55
C GLU A 352 -14.42 -2.58 14.35
N ALA A 353 -13.71 -2.93 15.43
CA ALA A 353 -12.92 -1.97 16.22
C ALA A 353 -11.86 -1.23 15.39
N CYS A 354 -11.17 -1.93 14.49
CA CYS A 354 -10.22 -1.32 13.54
C CYS A 354 -10.88 -0.37 12.52
N THR A 355 -12.18 -0.54 12.27
CA THR A 355 -12.96 0.31 11.34
C THR A 355 -13.45 1.57 12.02
N VAL A 356 -13.84 1.48 13.30
CA VAL A 356 -14.23 2.60 14.16
C VAL A 356 -13.06 3.57 14.38
N GLY A 357 -11.85 3.06 14.64
CA GLY A 357 -10.64 3.90 14.81
C GLY A 357 -10.30 4.78 13.61
N ARG A 358 -10.74 4.44 12.39
CA ARG A 358 -10.55 5.29 11.19
C ARG A 358 -11.48 6.49 11.11
N ARG A 359 -12.66 6.46 11.74
CA ARG A 359 -13.64 7.57 11.73
C ARG A 359 -13.27 8.67 12.72
N VAL A 360 -12.45 8.34 13.72
CA VAL A 360 -12.03 9.21 14.83
C VAL A 360 -11.08 10.35 14.39
N LEU A 361 -10.41 10.23 13.25
CA LEU A 361 -9.41 11.21 12.83
C LEU A 361 -9.92 12.24 11.80
N THR A 362 -11.22 12.29 11.53
CA THR A 362 -11.78 13.18 10.51
C THR A 362 -12.57 14.36 11.08
N LYS A 363 -11.88 15.51 11.11
CA LYS A 363 -12.39 16.89 10.98
C LYS A 363 -13.25 17.47 12.11
N THR A 364 -12.64 18.27 12.99
CA THR A 364 -13.04 19.66 13.28
C THR A 364 -11.90 20.44 13.96
N HIS A 365 -11.51 21.60 13.42
CA HIS A 365 -10.61 22.56 14.08
C HIS A 365 -11.45 23.63 14.76
N LYS A 366 -11.89 23.40 16.00
CA LYS A 366 -12.67 24.39 16.74
C LYS A 366 -11.81 25.03 17.84
N ARG A 367 -12.06 26.31 18.09
CA ARG A 367 -11.40 27.08 19.15
C ARG A 367 -12.24 27.00 20.42
N MET A 368 -11.59 26.82 21.56
CA MET A 368 -12.20 26.83 22.89
C MET A 368 -11.49 27.88 23.75
N VAL A 369 -12.24 28.80 24.34
CA VAL A 369 -11.70 29.75 25.33
C VAL A 369 -11.70 29.11 26.72
N VAL A 370 -10.52 28.95 27.32
CA VAL A 370 -10.33 28.24 28.60
C VAL A 370 -10.82 29.11 29.75
N GLY A 371 -11.70 28.55 30.59
CA GLY A 371 -12.26 29.24 31.75
C GLY A 371 -13.41 30.21 31.42
N ASP A 372 -13.74 30.42 30.14
CA ASP A 372 -14.85 31.28 29.76
C ASP A 372 -16.17 30.52 29.85
N SER A 373 -16.94 30.83 30.90
CA SER A 373 -18.26 30.25 31.11
C SER A 373 -19.27 30.62 30.03
N THR A 374 -18.97 31.50 29.07
CA THR A 374 -19.82 31.86 27.93
C THR A 374 -19.46 31.12 26.64
N ASP A 375 -18.27 30.51 26.57
CA ASP A 375 -17.83 29.71 25.43
C ASP A 375 -18.65 28.40 25.33
N PRO A 376 -19.33 28.14 24.21
CA PRO A 376 -20.18 26.96 24.06
C PRO A 376 -19.43 25.62 24.18
N MET A 377 -18.15 25.60 23.79
CA MET A 377 -17.31 24.40 23.89
C MET A 377 -16.88 24.17 25.34
N TRP A 378 -16.44 25.22 26.05
CA TRP A 378 -16.11 25.14 27.46
C TRP A 378 -17.31 24.67 28.30
N ARG A 379 -18.50 25.26 28.07
CA ARG A 379 -19.76 24.82 28.68
C ARG A 379 -20.05 23.34 28.43
N SER A 380 -19.85 22.88 27.20
CA SER A 380 -20.10 21.48 26.83
C SER A 380 -19.15 20.53 27.55
N TYR A 381 -17.86 20.87 27.65
CA TYR A 381 -16.90 20.06 28.40
C TYR A 381 -17.15 20.10 29.91
N VAL A 382 -17.56 21.24 30.49
CA VAL A 382 -17.98 21.33 31.89
C VAL A 382 -19.20 20.45 32.17
N ALA A 383 -20.17 20.39 31.26
CA ALA A 383 -21.34 19.52 31.39
C ALA A 383 -20.97 18.02 31.34
N VAL A 384 -19.97 17.64 30.53
CA VAL A 384 -19.55 16.23 30.35
C VAL A 384 -18.56 15.75 31.42
N LEU A 385 -17.54 16.56 31.72
CA LEU A 385 -16.43 16.20 32.63
C LEU A 385 -16.70 16.63 34.08
N GLY A 386 -17.51 17.68 34.28
CA GLY A 386 -17.77 18.32 35.56
C GLY A 386 -16.87 19.51 35.84
N LYS A 387 -17.39 20.49 36.59
CA LYS A 387 -16.68 21.72 36.95
C LYS A 387 -15.31 21.48 37.63
N PRO A 388 -15.16 20.55 38.60
CA PRO A 388 -13.87 20.34 39.26
C PRO A 388 -12.73 19.91 38.32
N ALA A 389 -13.01 18.99 37.38
CA ALA A 389 -12.01 18.53 36.41
C ALA A 389 -11.60 19.64 35.44
N MET A 390 -12.55 20.49 35.04
CA MET A 390 -12.28 21.60 34.14
C MET A 390 -11.51 22.74 34.82
N ASP A 391 -11.81 23.04 36.09
CA ASP A 391 -11.07 24.02 36.88
C ASP A 391 -9.61 23.56 37.14
N GLN A 392 -9.42 22.26 37.33
CA GLN A 392 -8.09 21.65 37.43
C GLN A 392 -7.33 21.70 36.11
N MET A 393 -7.97 21.39 34.98
CA MET A 393 -7.36 21.54 33.65
C MET A 393 -6.88 22.98 33.42
N ALA A 394 -7.70 23.98 33.75
CA ALA A 394 -7.33 25.39 33.63
C ALA A 394 -6.13 25.74 34.52
N SER A 395 -6.11 25.22 35.75
CA SER A 395 -4.99 25.42 36.69
C SER A 395 -3.69 24.77 36.20
N HIS A 396 -3.75 23.54 35.66
CA HIS A 396 -2.58 22.84 35.10
C HIS A 396 -2.03 23.56 33.86
N LEU A 397 -2.89 24.09 32.99
CA LEU A 397 -2.47 24.91 31.83
C LEU A 397 -1.72 26.17 32.28
N LYS A 398 -2.24 26.84 33.32
CA LYS A 398 -1.62 28.04 33.89
C LYS A 398 -0.25 27.74 34.50
N LEU A 399 -0.13 26.66 35.28
CA LEU A 399 1.13 26.21 35.88
C LEU A 399 2.16 25.77 34.83
N ALA A 400 1.73 25.17 33.72
CA ALA A 400 2.60 24.74 32.62
C ALA A 400 3.15 25.91 31.76
N GLY A 401 2.79 27.15 32.09
CA GLY A 401 3.23 28.37 31.39
C GLY A 401 2.60 28.53 30.00
N VAL A 402 1.44 27.92 29.75
CA VAL A 402 0.74 27.99 28.47
C VAL A 402 0.07 29.38 28.35
N LYS A 403 0.54 30.22 27.42
CA LYS A 403 0.10 31.63 27.26
C LYS A 403 -1.22 31.82 26.51
N THR A 404 -1.91 30.75 26.14
CA THR A 404 -3.07 30.85 25.24
C THR A 404 -4.39 30.68 25.99
N GLN A 405 -5.18 31.76 26.05
CA GLN A 405 -6.59 31.70 26.48
C GLN A 405 -7.47 30.88 25.52
N VAL A 406 -6.99 30.61 24.30
CA VAL A 406 -7.73 29.90 23.24
C VAL A 406 -6.97 28.65 22.81
N LEU A 407 -7.58 27.47 23.01
CA LEU A 407 -7.04 26.18 22.56
C LEU A 407 -7.69 25.77 21.23
N GLN A 408 -6.90 25.21 20.31
CA GLN A 408 -7.46 24.53 19.13
C GLN A 408 -7.69 23.06 19.49
N VAL A 409 -8.95 22.71 19.71
CA VAL A 409 -9.36 21.39 20.20
C VAL A 409 -9.72 20.50 19.02
N HIS A 410 -9.20 19.27 19.04
CA HIS A 410 -9.67 18.18 18.19
C HIS A 410 -10.71 17.43 18.99
N THR A 411 -11.85 17.12 18.37
CA THR A 411 -12.88 16.32 19.01
C THR A 411 -12.27 14.98 19.43
N ALA A 412 -12.08 14.79 20.74
CA ALA A 412 -11.87 13.46 21.29
C ALA A 412 -13.18 12.70 21.03
N LEU A 413 -13.18 11.79 20.05
CA LEU A 413 -14.42 11.08 19.72
C LEU A 413 -14.86 10.22 20.89
N ALA A 414 -16.10 10.49 21.31
CA ALA A 414 -16.99 9.47 21.79
C ALA A 414 -17.03 8.32 20.76
N ILE A 415 -16.67 7.11 21.18
CA ILE A 415 -17.14 5.91 20.48
C ILE A 415 -18.67 5.97 20.61
N PRO A 416 -19.44 5.92 19.51
CA PRO A 416 -20.88 5.89 19.63
C PRO A 416 -21.30 4.68 20.48
N PRO A 417 -22.29 4.81 21.40
CA PRO A 417 -22.66 3.71 22.31
C PRO A 417 -22.99 2.40 21.59
N HIS A 418 -23.47 2.50 20.36
CA HIS A 418 -23.82 1.37 19.50
C HIS A 418 -22.63 0.62 18.88
N ASP A 419 -21.42 1.17 18.97
CA ASP A 419 -20.19 0.63 18.38
C ASP A 419 -19.28 -0.03 19.45
N ARG A 420 -19.67 -0.05 20.73
CA ARG A 420 -18.96 -0.75 21.81
C ARG A 420 -19.77 -1.94 22.33
N MET A 421 -19.09 -3.07 22.54
CA MET A 421 -19.63 -4.28 23.14
C MET A 421 -19.24 -4.35 24.63
N GLU A 422 -20.23 -4.37 25.52
CA GLU A 422 -20.13 -4.64 26.96
C GLU A 422 -20.31 -6.14 27.24
N TRP A 423 -19.60 -6.64 28.25
CA TRP A 423 -19.72 -8.02 28.70
C TRP A 423 -20.80 -8.12 29.77
N THR A 424 -21.88 -8.86 29.50
CA THR A 424 -22.94 -9.08 30.49
C THR A 424 -22.52 -10.09 31.54
N ALA A 425 -23.16 -10.03 32.72
CA ALA A 425 -23.00 -11.02 33.78
C ALA A 425 -23.31 -12.48 33.33
N LYS A 426 -23.97 -12.66 32.19
CA LYS A 426 -24.29 -13.95 31.57
C LYS A 426 -23.26 -14.43 30.54
N GLY A 427 -22.11 -13.75 30.39
CA GLY A 427 -21.04 -14.17 29.48
C GLY A 427 -21.24 -13.82 28.01
N GLN A 428 -22.12 -12.87 27.70
CA GLN A 428 -22.43 -12.44 26.33
C GLN A 428 -22.05 -10.98 26.10
N PHE A 429 -21.60 -10.66 24.89
CA PHE A 429 -21.36 -9.28 24.47
C PHE A 429 -22.68 -8.58 24.04
N VAL A 430 -22.98 -7.42 24.62
CA VAL A 430 -24.15 -6.57 24.29
C VAL A 430 -23.71 -5.13 23.99
N LYS A 431 -24.54 -4.31 23.33
CA LYS A 431 -24.19 -2.90 23.07
C LYS A 431 -24.25 -2.05 24.35
N ALA A 432 -23.30 -1.12 24.48
CA ALA A 432 -23.14 -0.27 25.67
C ALA A 432 -24.30 0.72 25.89
N SER A 433 -24.58 1.03 27.15
CA SER A 433 -25.60 2.02 27.56
C SER A 433 -25.21 3.46 27.13
N PRO A 434 -26.17 4.31 26.69
CA PRO A 434 -25.91 5.71 26.32
C PRO A 434 -25.38 6.62 27.42
N SER A 435 -25.44 6.21 28.70
CA SER A 435 -25.21 7.10 29.85
C SER A 435 -23.75 7.20 30.34
N GLN A 436 -22.78 6.50 29.73
CA GLN A 436 -21.37 6.56 30.17
C GLN A 436 -20.52 7.56 29.37
N ARG A 437 -19.57 8.21 30.07
CA ARG A 437 -18.58 9.17 29.52
C ARG A 437 -17.69 8.48 28.48
N ASN A 438 -17.74 8.92 27.22
CA ASN A 438 -17.13 8.23 26.08
C ASN A 438 -15.78 8.86 25.66
N PHE A 439 -14.66 8.29 26.13
CA PHE A 439 -13.31 8.74 25.80
C PHE A 439 -12.41 7.55 25.44
N SER A 440 -11.34 7.81 24.67
CA SER A 440 -10.40 6.76 24.25
C SER A 440 -9.32 6.52 25.31
N ASP A 441 -9.09 5.27 25.68
CA ASP A 441 -8.00 4.91 26.58
C ASP A 441 -6.68 4.81 25.81
N VAL A 442 -5.59 5.28 26.42
CA VAL A 442 -4.25 5.37 25.83
C VAL A 442 -3.17 4.83 26.77
N ALA A 443 -2.10 4.29 26.17
CA ALA A 443 -0.85 4.01 26.85
C ALA A 443 0.12 5.17 26.66
N ILE A 444 0.85 5.52 27.72
CA ILE A 444 1.66 6.72 27.79
C ILE A 444 3.02 6.40 28.40
N ASN A 445 4.07 7.00 27.87
CA ASN A 445 5.40 6.95 28.46
C ASN A 445 5.91 8.38 28.72
N PRO A 446 5.84 8.87 29.97
CA PRO A 446 6.43 10.15 30.32
C PRO A 446 7.95 10.05 30.17
N ALA A 447 8.54 10.94 29.38
CA ALA A 447 9.98 10.98 29.13
C ALA A 447 10.79 10.84 30.43
N GLY A 448 11.57 9.75 30.53
CA GLY A 448 12.51 9.51 31.64
C GLY A 448 12.05 8.54 32.74
N LYS A 449 10.84 7.96 32.71
CA LYS A 449 10.37 7.07 33.80
C LYS A 449 10.35 5.56 33.51
N GLY A 450 10.71 5.12 32.30
CA GLY A 450 10.94 3.70 31.95
C GLY A 450 9.71 2.76 31.98
N ALA A 451 8.61 3.15 32.64
CA ALA A 451 7.37 2.39 32.75
C ALA A 451 6.24 3.01 31.92
N ASN A 452 5.44 2.15 31.28
CA ASN A 452 4.22 2.56 30.60
C ASN A 452 3.11 2.82 31.62
N TRP A 453 2.52 4.01 31.54
CA TRP A 453 1.32 4.41 32.28
C TRP A 453 0.10 4.27 31.38
N TYR A 454 -1.08 4.15 31.98
CA TYR A 454 -2.34 4.04 31.25
C TYR A 454 -3.27 5.14 31.73
N GLY A 455 -4.03 5.70 30.79
CA GLY A 455 -4.97 6.75 31.12
C GLY A 455 -5.98 6.95 30.03
N ARG A 456 -7.04 7.68 30.35
CA ARG A 456 -8.10 8.04 29.42
C ARG A 456 -7.82 9.42 28.84
N CYS A 457 -7.81 9.51 27.51
CA CYS A 457 -7.61 10.77 26.80
C CYS A 457 -8.93 11.55 26.71
N LEU A 458 -9.03 12.63 27.48
CA LEU A 458 -10.25 13.42 27.61
C LEU A 458 -10.34 14.51 26.54
N VAL A 459 -9.22 15.17 26.25
CA VAL A 459 -9.14 16.28 25.30
C VAL A 459 -7.79 16.23 24.59
N LEU A 460 -7.79 16.33 23.26
CA LEU A 460 -6.58 16.54 22.45
C LEU A 460 -6.60 17.96 21.90
N PHE A 461 -5.52 18.72 22.10
CA PHE A 461 -5.49 20.14 21.73
C PHE A 461 -4.11 20.62 21.31
N HIS A 462 -4.09 21.74 20.59
CA HIS A 462 -2.89 22.53 20.32
C HIS A 462 -2.86 23.76 21.22
N TYR A 463 -1.65 24.16 21.64
CA TYR A 463 -1.38 25.36 22.40
C TYR A 463 -0.04 25.99 22.01
N ASP A 464 0.10 27.30 22.20
CA ASP A 464 1.37 27.99 21.94
C ASP A 464 2.18 28.14 23.23
N LYS A 465 3.45 27.72 23.14
CA LYS A 465 4.44 27.89 24.20
C LYS A 465 5.77 28.32 23.59
N ASP A 466 6.32 29.40 24.11
CA ASP A 466 7.61 29.96 23.68
C ASP A 466 7.72 30.22 22.16
N GLY A 467 6.62 30.67 21.54
CA GLY A 467 6.56 30.97 20.11
C GLY A 467 6.37 29.76 19.18
N ALA A 468 6.18 28.56 19.73
CA ALA A 468 5.91 27.34 18.97
C ALA A 468 4.57 26.70 19.35
N THR A 469 3.80 26.30 18.34
CA THR A 469 2.57 25.52 18.54
C THR A 469 2.92 24.06 18.85
N LYS A 470 2.48 23.57 20.02
CA LYS A 470 2.66 22.19 20.47
C LYS A 470 1.34 21.44 20.53
N GLN A 471 1.38 20.11 20.45
CA GLN A 471 0.21 19.24 20.63
C GLN A 471 0.29 18.56 21.99
N ALA A 472 -0.80 18.61 22.76
CA ALA A 472 -0.91 17.91 24.03
C ALA A 472 -2.30 17.27 24.20
N ALA A 473 -2.36 16.32 25.12
CA ALA A 473 -3.59 15.72 25.57
C ALA A 473 -3.78 15.94 27.08
N TYR A 474 -5.03 16.13 27.48
CA TYR A 474 -5.45 16.06 28.87
C TYR A 474 -5.89 14.63 29.19
N ILE A 475 -5.16 13.99 30.10
CA ILE A 475 -5.28 12.57 30.42
C ILE A 475 -5.76 12.40 31.86
N GLU A 476 -6.69 11.47 32.10
CA GLU A 476 -7.03 10.92 33.41
C GLU A 476 -6.24 9.60 33.65
N TYR A 477 -5.45 9.50 34.73
CA TYR A 477 -4.58 8.35 34.98
C TYR A 477 -5.26 7.17 35.67
N TYR A 478 -4.81 5.97 35.27
CA TYR A 478 -4.98 4.72 36.00
C TYR A 478 -3.69 4.31 36.71
N THR A 479 -3.80 3.80 37.93
CA THR A 479 -2.71 3.14 38.66
C THR A 479 -2.73 1.64 38.43
N GLU A 480 -1.54 1.04 38.32
CA GLU A 480 -1.37 -0.41 38.17
C GLU A 480 -1.29 -1.08 39.54
N ASP A 481 -2.20 -2.01 39.83
CA ASP A 481 -2.09 -2.91 40.97
C ASP A 481 -1.40 -4.20 40.51
N ARG A 482 -0.22 -4.49 41.07
CA ARG A 482 0.66 -5.57 40.61
C ARG A 482 0.21 -6.96 41.07
N GLN A 483 -0.80 -7.08 41.93
CA GLN A 483 -1.26 -8.37 42.42
C GLN A 483 -2.67 -8.69 41.91
N VAL A 484 -2.87 -9.95 41.53
CA VAL A 484 -4.11 -10.57 41.01
C VAL A 484 -4.21 -10.59 39.47
N CYS A 485 -3.60 -11.62 38.87
CA CYS A 485 -3.96 -12.13 37.55
C CYS A 485 -5.30 -12.90 37.66
N HIS A 486 -6.37 -12.40 37.03
CA HIS A 486 -7.51 -13.26 36.71
C HIS A 486 -7.29 -13.87 35.33
N VAL A 487 -7.35 -15.21 35.26
CA VAL A 487 -7.57 -16.21 34.15
C VAL A 487 -7.09 -15.93 32.70
N THR A 488 -6.67 -14.71 32.34
CA THR A 488 -6.37 -14.28 30.96
C THR A 488 -5.09 -13.43 30.82
N GLY A 489 -4.24 -13.35 31.85
CA GLY A 489 -2.95 -12.64 31.77
C GLY A 489 -3.03 -11.12 31.57
N CYS A 490 -4.20 -10.51 31.77
CA CYS A 490 -4.43 -9.06 31.68
C CYS A 490 -4.03 -8.35 32.98
N ARG A 491 -3.47 -7.13 32.88
CA ARG A 491 -3.12 -6.30 34.04
C ARG A 491 -4.37 -5.63 34.62
N ARG A 492 -4.45 -5.58 35.96
CA ARG A 492 -5.50 -4.86 36.68
C ARG A 492 -5.13 -3.38 36.80
N LEU A 493 -6.07 -2.51 36.46
CA LEU A 493 -5.95 -1.07 36.57
C LEU A 493 -6.99 -0.54 37.55
N LEU A 494 -6.56 0.36 38.43
CA LEU A 494 -7.42 1.08 39.35
C LEU A 494 -7.47 2.57 38.94
N PRO A 495 -8.63 3.23 39.02
CA PRO A 495 -8.68 4.68 38.98
C PRO A 495 -7.81 5.23 40.11
N THR A 496 -6.95 6.20 39.80
CA THR A 496 -6.23 6.92 40.85
C THR A 496 -7.27 7.58 41.76
N ARG A 497 -7.15 7.47 43.10
CA ARG A 497 -8.06 8.14 44.05
C ARG A 497 -7.30 9.28 44.71
N GLY A 498 -7.65 10.54 44.40
CA GLY A 498 -6.98 11.74 44.90
C GLY A 498 -7.27 12.98 44.04
N VAL A 499 -6.80 14.15 44.47
CA VAL A 499 -7.07 15.44 43.79
C VAL A 499 -6.31 15.57 42.46
N ASP A 500 -5.20 14.86 42.25
CA ASP A 500 -4.34 14.98 41.05
C ASP A 500 -4.38 13.76 40.10
N ASN A 501 -5.58 13.37 39.69
CA ASN A 501 -5.75 12.24 38.77
C ASN A 501 -5.53 12.60 37.29
N TYR A 502 -5.20 13.84 36.98
CA TYR A 502 -5.12 14.32 35.60
C TYR A 502 -3.78 14.97 35.28
N ALA A 503 -3.31 14.82 34.06
CA ALA A 503 -2.15 15.58 33.57
C ALA A 503 -2.32 16.02 32.12
N ILE A 504 -1.59 17.09 31.80
CA ILE A 504 -1.34 17.51 30.43
C ILE A 504 -0.06 16.83 29.98
N MET A 505 -0.12 16.11 28.87
CA MET A 505 1.00 15.38 28.33
C MET A 505 1.20 15.74 26.87
N ASP A 506 2.44 16.00 26.48
CA ASP A 506 2.77 16.16 25.07
C ASP A 506 2.29 14.93 24.29
N ALA A 507 1.73 15.15 23.10
CA ALA A 507 1.20 14.06 22.29
C ALA A 507 2.28 13.02 21.94
N ASP A 508 3.56 13.41 21.92
CA ASP A 508 4.70 12.52 21.73
C ASP A 508 4.89 11.49 22.85
N CYS A 509 4.35 11.75 24.04
CA CYS A 509 4.35 10.80 25.16
C CYS A 509 3.28 9.71 25.00
N ILE A 510 2.27 9.93 24.14
CA ILE A 510 1.21 8.96 23.88
C ILE A 510 1.76 7.89 22.95
N LEU A 511 1.81 6.66 23.45
CA LEU A 511 2.27 5.51 22.70
C LEU A 511 1.16 5.04 21.77
N SER A 512 0.04 4.56 22.31
CA SER A 512 -1.04 3.96 21.51
C SER A 512 -2.40 4.04 22.18
N LEU A 513 -3.44 3.69 21.43
CA LEU A 513 -4.73 3.38 22.03
C LEU A 513 -4.63 2.05 22.79
N VAL A 514 -5.44 1.90 23.83
CA VAL A 514 -5.59 0.65 24.58
C VAL A 514 -7.07 0.35 24.79
N HIS A 515 -7.42 -0.92 24.95
CA HIS A 515 -8.77 -1.28 25.36
C HIS A 515 -8.78 -1.60 26.85
N VAL A 516 -9.34 -0.69 27.63
CA VAL A 516 -9.58 -0.91 29.05
C VAL A 516 -11.04 -1.29 29.24
N VAL A 517 -11.30 -2.46 29.82
CA VAL A 517 -12.66 -2.99 30.03
C VAL A 517 -13.00 -3.02 31.51
N PRO A 518 -14.24 -2.70 31.91
CA PRO A 518 -14.68 -2.83 33.31
C PRO A 518 -14.67 -4.28 33.78
N CYS A 519 -14.28 -4.49 35.03
CA CYS A 519 -14.33 -5.80 35.67
C CYS A 519 -15.80 -6.15 35.99
N CYS A 520 -16.20 -7.38 35.68
CA CYS A 520 -17.57 -7.84 35.90
C CYS A 520 -17.94 -8.02 37.38
N LYS A 521 -16.95 -8.14 38.27
CA LYS A 521 -17.15 -8.36 39.71
C LYS A 521 -17.06 -7.08 40.54
N ASP A 522 -16.41 -6.04 40.01
CA ASP A 522 -16.19 -4.80 40.72
C ASP A 522 -16.21 -3.62 39.71
N PRO A 523 -17.23 -2.74 39.78
CA PRO A 523 -17.39 -1.61 38.85
C PRO A 523 -16.32 -0.52 39.01
N ASP A 524 -15.51 -0.54 40.06
CA ASP A 524 -14.35 0.35 40.24
C ASP A 524 -13.07 -0.23 39.64
N VAL A 525 -13.07 -1.51 39.27
CA VAL A 525 -11.91 -2.19 38.71
C VAL A 525 -11.96 -2.20 37.19
N ARG A 526 -10.81 -2.00 36.56
CA ARG A 526 -10.64 -2.02 35.11
C ARG A 526 -9.55 -3.05 34.74
N LEU A 527 -9.70 -3.71 33.60
CA LEU A 527 -8.74 -4.68 33.07
C LEU A 527 -8.16 -4.13 31.77
N LEU A 528 -6.84 -4.09 31.68
CA LEU A 528 -6.13 -3.72 30.46
C LEU A 528 -6.11 -4.90 29.50
N ASN A 529 -6.93 -4.83 28.46
CA ASN A 529 -7.01 -5.86 27.43
C ASN A 529 -6.41 -5.33 26.12
N ARG A 530 -5.14 -5.65 25.86
CA ARG A 530 -4.39 -5.33 24.62
C ARG A 530 -4.24 -3.84 24.27
N PHE A 531 -3.20 -3.57 23.49
CA PHE A 531 -2.93 -2.29 22.85
C PHE A 531 -3.52 -2.30 21.44
N VAL A 532 -4.24 -1.26 21.06
CA VAL A 532 -4.61 -1.00 19.67
C VAL A 532 -3.66 0.06 19.13
N TRP A 533 -2.81 -0.34 18.18
CA TRP A 533 -1.96 0.56 17.42
C TRP A 533 -2.54 0.81 16.02
#